data_AF-A0AAW2R748-F1
#
_entry.id   AF-A0AAW2R748-F1
#
_cell.length_a   1.000
_cell.length_b   1.000
_cell.length_c   1.000
_cell.angle_alpha   90.00
_cell.angle_beta   90.00
_cell.angle_gamma   90.00
#
_symmetry.space_group_name_H-M   'P 1'
#
loop_
_entity.id
_entity.type
_entity.pdbx_description
1 polymer ?
#
loop_
_entity_poly.entity_id
_entity_poly.type
_entity_poly.pdbx_seq_one_letter_code
_entity_poly.pdbx_strand_id
1 'polypeptide(L)'
;MAALVGAHREKLKGEMDFRFVVLCSGFAVNMTEYAEGSINCPSLHIFGCKEGKDRQIECEASRQLASLFQNSSSVIIEHDLGHIIPTRSPYIDEIKDFLRTIPVA
;
A
#
# COMPACT_ATOMS: atom_id res chain seq x y z
N MET A 1 3.70 7.25 7.70
CA MET A 1 4.75 6.63 8.54
C MET A 1 5.19 5.27 8.02
N ALA A 2 4.33 4.25 7.94
CA ALA A 2 4.73 2.90 7.48
C ALA A 2 5.39 2.87 6.08
N ALA A 3 4.92 3.71 5.15
CA ALA A 3 5.50 3.82 3.82
C ALA A 3 6.96 4.34 3.81
N LEU A 4 7.35 5.21 4.74
CA LEU A 4 8.75 5.67 4.87
C LEU A 4 9.66 4.52 5.30
N VAL A 5 9.18 3.66 6.20
CA VAL A 5 9.91 2.42 6.55
C VAL A 5 10.04 1.53 5.32
N GLY A 6 8.96 1.38 4.54
CA GLY A 6 8.97 0.72 3.22
C GLY A 6 10.05 1.27 2.28
N ALA A 7 10.13 2.59 2.15
CA ALA A 7 11.12 3.27 1.33
C ALA A 7 12.56 3.05 1.79
N HIS A 8 12.77 2.85 3.08
CA HIS A 8 14.08 2.57 3.67
C HIS A 8 14.43 1.09 3.79
N ARG A 9 13.61 0.17 3.25
CA ARG A 9 13.80 -1.29 3.37
C ARG A 9 15.23 -1.75 3.07
N GLU A 10 15.78 -1.34 1.93
CA GLU A 10 17.16 -1.73 1.54
C GLU A 10 18.22 -1.16 2.50
N LYS A 11 18.01 0.04 3.03
CA LYS A 11 18.93 0.66 3.99
C LYS A 11 18.86 0.01 5.38
N LEU A 12 17.70 -0.53 5.74
CA LEU A 12 17.43 -1.18 7.04
C LEU A 12 17.69 -2.69 7.02
N LYS A 13 18.18 -3.22 5.90
CA LYS A 13 18.45 -4.65 5.74
C LYS A 13 19.44 -5.14 6.80
N GLY A 14 19.03 -6.12 7.60
CA GLY A 14 19.79 -6.65 8.74
C GLY A 14 19.31 -6.15 10.11
N GLU A 15 18.66 -4.98 10.18
CA GLU A 15 18.00 -4.47 11.39
C GLU A 15 16.49 -4.75 11.36
N MET A 16 15.89 -4.58 10.18
CA MET A 16 14.48 -4.90 9.92
C MET A 16 14.35 -5.54 8.54
N ASP A 17 14.03 -6.84 8.52
CA ASP A 17 13.85 -7.59 7.28
C ASP A 17 12.38 -7.95 7.04
N PHE A 18 11.59 -6.93 6.66
CA PHE A 18 10.22 -7.15 6.21
C PHE A 18 10.19 -7.40 4.70
N ARG A 19 9.30 -8.31 4.28
CA ARG A 19 9.19 -8.75 2.87
C ARG A 19 8.25 -7.89 2.04
N PHE A 20 7.29 -7.25 2.67
CA PHE A 20 6.24 -6.47 2.02
C PHE A 20 5.63 -5.47 3.00
N VAL A 21 4.83 -4.53 2.49
CA VAL A 21 4.00 -3.62 3.28
C VAL A 21 2.53 -3.72 2.88
N VAL A 22 1.63 -3.59 3.85
CA VAL A 22 0.19 -3.42 3.61
C VAL A 22 -0.22 -2.06 4.18
N LEU A 23 -0.80 -1.22 3.33
CA LEU A 23 -1.11 0.17 3.62
C LEU A 23 -2.62 0.40 3.44
N CYS A 24 -3.34 0.49 4.55
CA CYS A 24 -4.78 0.76 4.56
C CYS A 24 -5.03 2.25 4.77
N SER A 25 -5.76 2.91 3.86
CA SER A 25 -5.98 4.37 3.83
C SER A 25 -4.69 5.17 4.04
N GLY A 26 -3.59 4.71 3.42
CA GLY A 26 -2.28 5.33 3.56
C GLY A 26 -2.12 6.57 2.69
N PHE A 27 -1.40 7.58 3.17
CA PHE A 27 -1.05 8.78 2.42
C PHE A 27 0.42 9.16 2.64
N ALA A 28 1.00 9.90 1.69
CA ALA A 28 2.38 10.34 1.73
C ALA A 28 2.56 11.45 2.78
N VAL A 29 3.52 11.29 3.69
CA VAL A 29 3.92 12.30 4.67
C VAL A 29 5.43 12.48 4.56
N ASN A 30 5.87 13.69 4.20
CA ASN A 30 7.29 14.03 3.99
C ASN A 30 8.00 13.10 2.99
N MET A 31 7.33 12.69 1.92
CA MET A 31 7.88 11.80 0.88
C MET A 31 8.14 12.52 -0.45
N THR A 32 8.31 13.85 -0.42
CA THR A 32 8.47 14.69 -1.63
C THR A 32 9.77 14.41 -2.41
N GLU A 33 10.73 13.72 -1.79
CA GLU A 33 12.00 13.32 -2.39
C GLU A 33 11.91 12.01 -3.20
N TYR A 34 10.80 11.28 -3.08
CA TYR A 34 10.59 10.02 -3.80
C TYR A 34 9.91 10.29 -5.13
N ALA A 35 10.52 9.80 -6.21
CA ALA A 35 9.90 9.79 -7.53
C ALA A 35 8.89 8.63 -7.64
N GLU A 36 7.99 8.72 -8.61
CA GLU A 36 7.11 7.60 -8.95
C GLU A 36 7.92 6.33 -9.28
N GLY A 37 7.49 5.19 -8.75
CA GLY A 37 8.16 3.90 -8.92
C GLY A 37 9.54 3.79 -8.26
N SER A 38 9.96 4.74 -7.42
CA SER A 38 11.28 4.71 -6.79
C SER A 38 11.38 3.73 -5.61
N ILE A 39 10.26 3.36 -4.99
CA ILE A 39 10.23 2.44 -3.85
C ILE A 39 10.14 0.99 -4.35
N ASN A 40 11.24 0.25 -4.20
CA ASN A 40 11.34 -1.18 -4.49
C ASN A 40 10.95 -2.03 -3.27
N CYS A 41 9.66 -2.10 -2.97
CA CYS A 41 9.12 -2.94 -1.92
C CYS A 41 7.77 -3.49 -2.37
N PRO A 42 7.54 -4.82 -2.31
CA PRO A 42 6.21 -5.37 -2.53
C PRO A 42 5.19 -4.70 -1.62
N SER A 43 4.10 -4.20 -2.19
CA SER A 43 3.13 -3.40 -1.45
C SER A 43 1.70 -3.74 -1.84
N LEU A 44 0.82 -3.68 -0.84
CA LEU A 44 -0.62 -3.75 -1.01
C LEU A 44 -1.24 -2.47 -0.46
N HIS A 45 -1.95 -1.74 -1.32
CA HIS A 45 -2.61 -0.48 -1.00
C HIS A 45 -4.11 -0.69 -0.99
N ILE A 46 -4.78 -0.40 0.12
CA ILE A 46 -6.22 -0.63 0.30
C ILE A 46 -6.86 0.67 0.74
N PHE A 47 -7.79 1.23 -0.02
CA PHE A 47 -8.43 2.50 0.35
C PHE A 47 -9.83 2.69 -0.28
N GLY A 48 -10.67 3.46 0.42
CA GLY A 48 -12.03 3.75 -0.01
C GLY A 48 -12.08 4.92 -1.00
N CYS A 49 -12.42 4.66 -2.26
CA CYS A 49 -12.40 5.68 -3.30
C CYS A 49 -13.65 5.79 -4.20
N LYS A 50 -14.53 4.80 -4.16
CA LYS A 50 -15.73 4.74 -5.01
C LYS A 50 -16.90 5.51 -4.35
N GLU A 51 -18.14 5.20 -4.75
CA GLU A 51 -19.32 5.62 -3.98
C GLU A 51 -19.11 5.23 -2.51
N GLY A 52 -19.42 6.09 -1.54
CA GLY A 52 -19.03 5.83 -0.15
C GLY A 52 -17.53 6.02 0.14
N LYS A 53 -16.81 6.84 -0.64
CA LYS A 53 -15.41 7.25 -0.44
C LYS A 53 -15.02 7.50 1.02
N ASP A 54 -13.75 7.27 1.31
CA ASP A 54 -13.12 7.68 2.56
C ASP A 54 -13.29 9.21 2.75
N ARG A 55 -13.84 9.60 3.90
CA ARG A 55 -14.10 11.02 4.24
C ARG A 55 -12.98 11.65 5.06
N GLN A 56 -12.00 10.85 5.47
CA GLN A 56 -10.85 11.30 6.25
C GLN A 56 -9.63 11.48 5.36
N ILE A 57 -9.40 10.53 4.45
CA ILE A 57 -8.29 10.56 3.51
C ILE A 57 -8.85 10.61 2.09
N GLU A 58 -8.52 11.66 1.34
CA GLU A 58 -8.92 11.75 -0.06
C GLU A 58 -8.27 10.64 -0.89
N CYS A 59 -9.03 10.07 -1.82
CA CYS A 59 -8.58 9.07 -2.79
C CYS A 59 -7.19 9.36 -3.36
N GLU A 60 -7.03 10.61 -3.80
CA GLU A 60 -5.86 11.04 -4.55
C GLU A 60 -4.60 10.98 -3.68
N ALA A 61 -4.72 11.24 -2.37
CA ALA A 61 -3.60 11.10 -1.45
C ALA A 61 -3.12 9.64 -1.33
N SER A 62 -4.06 8.68 -1.41
CA SER A 62 -3.73 7.25 -1.39
C SER A 62 -3.14 6.78 -2.72
N ARG A 63 -3.66 7.28 -3.85
CA ARG A 63 -3.11 7.02 -5.19
C ARG A 63 -1.71 7.60 -5.36
N GLN A 64 -1.49 8.83 -4.91
CA GLN A 64 -0.18 9.46 -4.88
C GLN A 64 0.82 8.66 -4.05
N LEU A 65 0.41 8.12 -2.91
CA LEU A 65 1.28 7.24 -2.15
C LEU A 65 1.60 5.95 -2.92
N ALA A 66 0.59 5.33 -3.55
CA ALA A 66 0.77 4.10 -4.32
C ALA A 66 1.69 4.30 -5.54
N SER A 67 1.67 5.46 -6.19
CA SER A 67 2.52 5.74 -7.36
C SER A 67 4.01 5.80 -7.01
N LEU A 68 4.39 6.00 -5.75
CA LEU A 68 5.79 5.96 -5.31
C LEU A 68 6.38 4.54 -5.34
N PHE A 69 5.53 3.50 -5.30
CA PHE A 69 5.94 2.09 -5.34
C PHE A 69 6.04 1.58 -6.78
N GLN A 70 6.91 0.60 -7.01
CA GLN A 70 7.04 -0.01 -8.34
C GLN A 70 5.76 -0.74 -8.76
N ASN A 71 5.23 -0.39 -9.94
CA ASN A 71 4.02 -1.00 -10.52
C ASN A 71 4.11 -2.53 -10.65
N SER A 72 5.31 -3.10 -10.81
CA SER A 72 5.53 -4.55 -10.92
C SER A 72 5.34 -5.31 -9.61
N SER A 73 5.30 -4.62 -8.47
CA SER A 73 5.23 -5.23 -7.13
C SER A 73 4.19 -4.57 -6.20
N SER A 74 3.40 -3.64 -6.73
CA SER A 74 2.33 -2.95 -6.01
C SER A 74 0.97 -3.44 -6.48
N VAL A 75 0.09 -3.76 -5.53
CA VAL A 75 -1.32 -4.12 -5.76
C VAL A 75 -2.21 -3.06 -5.11
N ILE A 76 -3.22 -2.59 -5.84
CA ILE A 76 -4.15 -1.57 -5.37
C ILE A 76 -5.56 -2.17 -5.29
N ILE A 77 -6.20 -2.05 -4.13
CA ILE A 77 -7.59 -2.42 -3.87
C ILE A 77 -8.38 -1.16 -3.52
N GLU A 78 -9.24 -0.72 -4.45
CA GLU A 78 -10.18 0.38 -4.22
C GLU A 78 -11.59 -0.13 -3.88
N HIS A 79 -12.14 0.32 -2.76
CA HIS A 79 -13.48 -0.06 -2.28
C HIS A 79 -14.41 1.14 -2.08
N ASP A 80 -15.68 0.84 -1.79
CA ASP A 80 -16.81 1.77 -1.63
C ASP A 80 -17.32 1.87 -0.18
N LEU A 81 -16.60 1.25 0.76
CA LEU A 81 -17.02 1.11 2.17
C LEU A 81 -16.51 2.23 3.11
N GLY A 82 -15.95 3.32 2.58
CA GLY A 82 -15.42 4.43 3.38
C GLY A 82 -14.07 4.14 4.03
N HIS A 83 -13.86 4.64 5.25
CA HIS A 83 -12.61 4.48 6.00
C HIS A 83 -12.61 3.16 6.81
N ILE A 84 -12.49 2.03 6.12
CA ILE A 84 -12.50 0.70 6.73
C ILE A 84 -11.62 -0.28 5.95
N ILE A 85 -11.13 -1.33 6.62
CA ILE A 85 -10.47 -2.46 5.94
C ILE A 85 -11.57 -3.43 5.45
N PRO A 86 -11.73 -3.66 4.14
CA PRO A 86 -12.74 -4.56 3.64
C PRO A 86 -12.38 -6.02 3.93
N THR A 87 -13.26 -6.73 4.65
CA THR A 87 -13.04 -8.13 5.08
C THR A 87 -13.92 -9.14 4.34
N ARG A 88 -14.72 -8.69 3.37
CA ARG A 88 -15.60 -9.53 2.56
C ARG A 88 -15.06 -9.65 1.13
N SER A 89 -15.50 -10.70 0.44
CA SER A 89 -15.27 -10.83 -1.00
C SER A 89 -15.90 -9.66 -1.77
N PRO A 90 -15.27 -9.20 -2.87
CA PRO A 90 -14.06 -9.76 -3.48
C PRO A 90 -12.73 -9.34 -2.79
N TYR A 91 -12.75 -8.29 -1.99
CA TYR A 91 -11.53 -7.65 -1.47
C TYR A 91 -10.65 -8.58 -0.62
N ILE A 92 -11.26 -9.40 0.24
CA ILE A 92 -10.48 -10.33 1.08
C ILE A 92 -9.77 -11.40 0.26
N ASP A 93 -10.28 -11.72 -0.93
CA ASP A 93 -9.67 -12.70 -1.81
C ASP A 93 -8.46 -12.09 -2.54
N GLU A 94 -8.56 -10.84 -2.98
CA GLU A 94 -7.42 -10.08 -3.52
C GLU A 94 -6.29 -9.89 -2.49
N ILE A 95 -6.64 -9.62 -1.22
CA ILE A 95 -5.66 -9.56 -0.12
C ILE A 95 -4.94 -10.92 0.03
N LYS A 96 -5.67 -12.03 0.01
CA LYS A 96 -5.07 -13.38 0.09
C LYS A 96 -4.18 -13.66 -1.12
N ASP A 97 -4.61 -13.27 -2.30
CA ASP A 97 -3.85 -13.48 -3.53
C ASP A 97 -2.52 -12.73 -3.51
N PHE A 98 -2.51 -11.46 -3.07
CA PHE A 98 -1.27 -10.73 -2.82
C PHE A 98 -0.36 -11.48 -1.83
N LEU A 99 -0.89 -11.91 -0.68
CA LEU A 99 -0.08 -12.61 0.33
C LEU A 99 0.51 -13.95 -0.18
N ARG A 100 -0.19 -14.66 -1.08
CA ARG A 100 0.29 -15.89 -1.71
C ARG A 100 1.46 -15.66 -2.67
N THR A 101 1.61 -14.44 -3.21
CA THR A 101 2.76 -14.09 -4.07
C THR A 101 4.05 -13.90 -3.29
N ILE A 102 3.98 -13.71 -1.97
CA ILE A 102 5.15 -13.47 -1.13
C ILE A 102 5.88 -14.81 -0.89
N PRO A 103 7.15 -14.95 -1.29
CA PRO A 103 7.89 -16.20 -1.13
C PRO A 103 8.03 -16.58 0.34
N VAL A 104 7.75 -17.83 0.71
CA VAL A 104 8.02 -18.37 2.05
C VAL A 104 9.53 -18.56 2.21
N ALA A 105 10.07 -18.16 3.36
CA ALA A 105 11.49 -18.31 3.71
C ALA A 105 11.85 -19.77 3.99
#